data_AF-A0AAN9JNT1-F1
#
_entry.id   AF-A0AAN9JNT1-F1
#
_cell.length_a   1.000
_cell.length_b   1.000
_cell.length_c   1.000
_cell.angle_alpha   90.00
_cell.angle_beta   90.00
_cell.angle_gamma   90.00
#
_symmetry.space_group_name_H-M   'P 1'
#
loop_
_entity.id
_entity.type
_entity.pdbx_description
1 polymer ?
#
loop_
_entity_poly.entity_id
_entity_poly.type
_entity_poly.pdbx_seq_one_letter_code
_entity_poly.pdbx_strand_id
1 'polypeptide(L)'
;MPVPPANPVASGEAEAGLFPFPNHEDEVIGGDSILSIQRGLLGKYDSPTTHEIKMALYEAEDLFGVKVDIIRLMTSLDPEEDWLNRGARALDNPYAPLGETS
;
A
#
# COMPACT_ATOMS: atom_id res chain seq x y z
N MET A 1 15.84 -46.43 27.82
CA MET A 1 14.67 -46.02 27.00
C MET A 1 14.93 -44.58 26.56
N PRO A 2 14.92 -44.25 25.25
CA PRO A 2 15.09 -42.87 24.84
C PRO A 2 13.80 -42.09 25.09
N VAL A 3 13.93 -40.92 25.71
CA VAL A 3 12.84 -39.97 25.96
C VAL A 3 12.40 -39.32 24.63
N PRO A 4 11.09 -39.10 24.40
CA PRO A 4 10.64 -38.43 23.20
C PRO A 4 11.10 -36.96 23.18
N PRO A 5 11.42 -36.38 22.02
CA PRO A 5 11.79 -34.97 21.93
C PRO A 5 10.63 -34.10 22.40
N ALA A 6 10.93 -33.14 23.27
CA ALA A 6 9.97 -32.14 23.74
C ALA A 6 9.49 -31.31 22.55
N ASN A 7 8.17 -31.29 22.36
CA ASN A 7 7.53 -30.46 21.34
C ASN A 7 7.76 -28.98 21.72
N PRO A 8 8.38 -28.15 20.86
CA PRO A 8 8.53 -26.73 21.17
C PRO A 8 7.13 -26.10 21.24
N VAL A 9 6.81 -25.51 22.39
CA VAL A 9 5.61 -24.70 22.55
C VAL A 9 5.81 -23.47 21.68
N ALA A 10 5.08 -23.40 20.57
CA ALA A 10 4.95 -22.17 19.80
C ALA A 10 4.43 -21.09 20.76
N SER A 11 5.28 -20.12 21.08
CA SER A 11 4.86 -18.88 21.73
C SER A 11 4.14 -18.06 20.67
N GLY A 12 2.91 -18.47 20.36
CA GLY A 12 1.94 -17.65 19.67
C GLY A 12 1.30 -16.73 20.70
N GLU A 13 2.07 -15.78 21.22
CA GLU A 13 1.48 -14.62 21.85
C GLU A 13 0.70 -13.88 20.76
N ALA A 14 -0.57 -13.62 21.06
CA ALA A 14 -1.49 -12.91 20.21
C ALA A 14 -1.03 -11.45 20.06
N GLU A 15 -0.09 -11.22 19.15
CA GLU A 15 0.08 -9.93 18.48
C GLU A 15 -1.22 -9.69 17.70
N ALA A 16 -1.99 -8.69 18.12
CA ALA A 16 -3.09 -8.18 17.32
C ALA A 16 -2.52 -7.87 15.92
N GLY A 17 -2.96 -8.64 14.91
CA GLY A 17 -2.23 -8.88 13.68
C GLY A 17 -1.69 -7.62 12.99
N LEU A 18 -0.40 -7.39 13.16
CA LEU A 18 0.43 -6.61 12.24
C LEU A 18 0.81 -7.55 11.09
N PHE A 19 -0.12 -7.81 10.18
CA PHE A 19 0.30 -8.29 8.87
C PHE A 19 1.01 -7.12 8.18
N PRO A 20 2.34 -7.19 7.94
CA PRO A 20 3.02 -6.11 7.24
C PRO A 20 2.35 -5.93 5.88
N PHE A 21 2.13 -4.67 5.49
CA PHE A 21 1.58 -4.37 4.18
C PHE A 21 2.46 -5.03 3.10
N PRO A 22 1.88 -5.69 2.08
CA PRO A 22 2.63 -6.57 1.19
C PRO A 22 3.69 -5.86 0.34
N ASN A 23 3.58 -4.53 0.19
CA ASN A 23 4.52 -3.71 -0.56
C ASN A 23 5.26 -2.76 0.39
N HIS A 24 6.52 -2.48 0.08
CA HIS A 24 7.33 -1.54 0.88
C HIS A 24 6.93 -0.09 0.59
N GLU A 25 7.12 0.81 1.55
CA GLU A 25 6.59 2.18 1.47
C GLU A 25 7.16 3.03 0.31
N ASP A 26 8.41 2.77 -0.09
CA ASP A 26 9.11 3.40 -1.21
C ASP A 26 9.10 2.55 -2.50
N GLU A 27 8.48 1.37 -2.48
CA GLU A 27 8.35 0.53 -3.67
C GLU A 27 7.50 1.23 -4.73
N VAL A 28 8.03 1.35 -5.94
CA VAL A 28 7.37 2.05 -7.05
C VAL A 28 6.72 1.05 -8.00
N ILE A 29 5.39 1.12 -8.14
CA ILE A 29 4.61 0.32 -9.09
C ILE A 29 3.64 1.24 -9.82
N GLY A 30 3.60 1.13 -11.16
CA GLY A 30 2.76 1.99 -12.00
C GLY A 30 3.15 3.46 -12.00
N GLY A 31 4.30 3.80 -11.42
CA GLY A 31 4.77 5.18 -11.25
C GLY A 31 4.43 5.85 -9.92
N ASP A 32 3.72 5.15 -9.02
CA ASP A 32 3.42 5.63 -7.65
C ASP A 32 4.08 4.73 -6.60
N SER A 33 4.16 5.23 -5.37
CA SER A 33 4.50 4.47 -4.16
C SER A 33 3.60 4.93 -2.99
N ILE A 34 3.55 4.15 -1.91
CA ILE A 34 2.82 4.52 -0.69
C ILE A 34 3.28 5.91 -0.20
N LEU A 35 4.60 6.15 -0.13
CA LEU A 35 5.13 7.45 0.26
C LEU A 35 4.77 8.60 -0.68
N SER A 36 4.58 8.32 -1.97
CA SER A 36 4.19 9.34 -2.95
C SER A 36 2.72 9.71 -2.79
N ILE A 37 1.86 8.71 -2.59
CA ILE A 37 0.42 8.90 -2.32
C ILE A 37 0.23 9.61 -0.98
N GLN A 38 0.94 9.19 0.08
CA GLN A 38 0.90 9.83 1.39
C GLN A 38 1.29 11.32 1.30
N ARG A 39 2.33 11.65 0.54
CA ARG A 39 2.72 13.06 0.31
C ARG A 39 1.63 13.84 -0.43
N GLY A 40 0.96 13.23 -1.40
CA GLY A 40 -0.19 13.81 -2.08
C GLY A 40 -1.34 14.12 -1.11
N LEU A 41 -1.71 13.13 -0.28
CA LEU A 41 -2.76 13.25 0.75
C LEU A 41 -2.45 14.35 1.78
N LEU A 42 -1.19 14.49 2.17
CA LEU A 42 -0.74 15.49 3.13
C LEU A 42 -0.61 16.90 2.54
N GLY A 43 -0.66 17.05 1.21
CA GLY A 43 -0.48 18.33 0.52
C GLY A 43 -1.50 19.42 0.89
N LYS A 44 -2.61 19.05 1.53
CA LYS A 44 -3.63 19.98 2.06
C LYS A 44 -3.30 20.58 3.43
N TYR A 45 -2.28 20.08 4.12
CA TYR A 45 -1.88 20.56 5.45
C TYR A 45 -0.58 21.36 5.38
N ASP A 46 -0.58 22.59 5.87
CA ASP A 46 0.65 23.40 5.98
C ASP A 46 1.63 22.82 7.02
N SER A 47 1.10 22.13 8.04
CA SER A 47 1.88 21.52 9.12
C SER A 47 1.11 20.34 9.71
N PRO A 48 1.24 19.14 9.11
CA PRO A 48 0.47 17.98 9.54
C PRO A 48 0.91 17.49 10.92
N THR A 49 -0.07 17.17 11.75
CA THR A 49 0.07 16.51 13.05
C THR A 49 0.45 15.04 12.88
N THR A 50 0.93 14.42 13.96
CA THR A 50 1.20 12.97 13.98
C THR A 50 -0.02 12.13 13.62
N HIS A 51 -1.23 12.59 13.98
CA HIS A 51 -2.46 11.89 13.65
C HIS A 51 -2.73 11.93 12.15
N GLU A 52 -2.60 13.10 11.50
CA GLU A 52 -2.80 13.26 10.06
C GLU A 52 -1.75 12.47 9.25
N ILE A 53 -0.49 12.46 9.71
CA ILE A 53 0.58 11.66 9.06
C ILE A 53 0.23 10.16 9.09
N LYS A 54 -0.27 9.65 10.22
CA LYS A 54 -0.66 8.24 10.35
C LYS A 54 -1.90 7.91 9.52
N MET A 55 -2.92 8.77 9.54
CA MET A 55 -4.11 8.54 8.71
C MET A 55 -3.76 8.55 7.23
N ALA A 56 -2.93 9.49 6.78
CA ALA A 56 -2.47 9.53 5.40
C ALA A 56 -1.64 8.30 5.02
N LEU A 57 -0.92 7.68 5.97
CA LEU A 57 -0.21 6.43 5.70
C LEU A 57 -1.20 5.28 5.46
N TYR A 58 -2.18 5.08 6.34
CA TYR A 58 -3.17 4.01 6.19
C TYR A 58 -3.98 4.17 4.90
N GLU A 59 -4.39 5.40 4.59
CA GLU A 59 -5.11 5.70 3.34
C GLU A 59 -4.21 5.48 2.11
N ALA A 60 -2.93 5.84 2.19
CA ALA A 60 -1.99 5.57 1.10
C ALA A 60 -1.72 4.07 0.88
N GLU A 61 -1.65 3.28 1.96
CA GLU A 61 -1.55 1.83 1.90
C GLU A 61 -2.76 1.23 1.17
N ASP A 62 -3.98 1.56 1.61
CA ASP A 62 -5.22 1.06 1.01
C ASP A 62 -5.33 1.44 -0.48
N LEU A 63 -5.07 2.72 -0.82
CA LEU A 63 -5.09 3.20 -2.20
C LEU A 63 -4.03 2.52 -3.06
N PHE A 64 -2.81 2.35 -2.55
CA PHE A 64 -1.73 1.71 -3.29
C PHE A 64 -2.04 0.25 -3.57
N GLY A 65 -2.60 -0.49 -2.59
CA GLY A 65 -3.01 -1.88 -2.77
C GLY A 65 -3.98 -2.05 -3.95
N VAL A 66 -5.04 -1.24 -3.98
CA VAL A 66 -6.02 -1.29 -5.07
C VAL A 66 -5.41 -0.86 -6.41
N LYS A 67 -4.60 0.20 -6.45
CA LYS A 67 -3.91 0.63 -7.67
C LYS A 67 -3.03 -0.51 -8.23
N VAL A 68 -2.23 -1.16 -7.39
CA VAL A 68 -1.34 -2.26 -7.78
C VAL A 68 -2.12 -3.44 -8.36
N ASP A 69 -3.22 -3.83 -7.73
CA ASP A 69 -4.05 -4.93 -8.21
C ASP A 69 -4.64 -4.64 -9.60
N ILE A 70 -5.13 -3.41 -9.82
CA ILE A 70 -5.63 -2.97 -11.13
C ILE A 70 -4.49 -2.95 -12.17
N ILE A 71 -3.31 -2.40 -11.82
CA ILE A 71 -2.16 -2.34 -12.74
C ILE A 71 -1.73 -3.74 -13.18
N ARG A 72 -1.65 -4.69 -12.24
CA ARG A 72 -1.27 -6.08 -12.54
C ARG A 72 -2.31 -6.76 -13.44
N LEU A 73 -3.60 -6.50 -13.20
CA LEU A 73 -4.67 -6.98 -14.06
C LEU A 73 -4.55 -6.39 -15.47
N MET A 74 -4.38 -5.07 -15.57
CA MET A 74 -4.31 -4.36 -16.86
C MET A 74 -3.09 -4.75 -17.68
N THR A 75 -1.95 -5.04 -17.03
CA THR A 75 -0.74 -5.56 -17.71
C THR A 75 -1.03 -6.84 -18.51
N SER A 76 -2.00 -7.66 -18.07
CA SER A 76 -2.41 -8.88 -18.78
C SER A 76 -3.49 -8.61 -19.86
N LEU A 77 -4.35 -7.63 -19.64
CA LEU A 77 -5.47 -7.30 -20.53
C LEU A 77 -5.08 -6.38 -21.69
N ASP A 78 -4.09 -5.52 -21.46
CA ASP A 78 -3.63 -4.48 -22.37
C ASP A 78 -2.09 -4.43 -22.38
N PRO A 79 -1.43 -5.42 -23.00
CA PRO A 79 0.02 -5.57 -22.95
C PRO A 79 0.78 -4.57 -23.83
N GLU A 80 0.09 -3.79 -24.68
CA GLU A 80 0.73 -2.75 -25.51
C GLU A 80 1.04 -1.48 -24.72
N GLU A 81 0.34 -1.25 -23.61
CA GLU A 81 0.50 -0.09 -22.75
C GLU A 81 1.45 -0.34 -21.57
N ASP A 82 2.09 0.73 -21.11
CA ASP A 82 3.15 0.68 -20.09
C ASP A 82 2.57 0.77 -18.66
N TRP A 83 1.68 -0.17 -18.32
CA TRP A 83 0.95 -0.20 -17.05
C TRP A 83 1.87 -0.26 -15.83
N LEU A 84 2.97 -1.01 -15.89
CA LEU A 84 3.91 -1.15 -14.76
C LEU A 84 4.70 0.12 -14.45
N ASN A 85 4.86 1.05 -15.39
CA ASN A 85 5.59 2.30 -15.15
C ASN A 85 4.70 3.54 -15.10
N ARG A 86 3.49 3.50 -15.70
CA ARG A 86 2.62 4.68 -15.84
C ARG A 86 1.16 4.42 -15.47
N GLY A 87 0.79 3.19 -15.15
CA GLY A 87 -0.59 2.80 -14.91
C GLY A 87 -1.25 3.54 -13.75
N ALA A 88 -0.49 3.97 -12.73
CA ALA A 88 -1.06 4.70 -11.61
C ALA A 88 -1.65 6.05 -12.01
N ARG A 89 -1.03 6.73 -13.01
CA ARG A 89 -1.52 7.99 -13.57
C ARG A 89 -2.81 7.82 -14.38
N ALA A 90 -2.98 6.67 -15.02
CA ALA A 90 -4.22 6.36 -15.73
C ALA A 90 -5.41 6.16 -14.76
N LEU A 91 -5.13 5.88 -13.49
CA LEU A 91 -6.13 5.71 -12.43
C LEU A 91 -6.41 6.99 -11.63
N ASP A 92 -5.68 8.08 -11.88
CA ASP A 92 -5.89 9.33 -11.17
C ASP A 92 -7.22 9.97 -11.58
N ASN A 93 -8.04 10.33 -10.59
CA ASN A 93 -9.29 11.04 -10.82
C ASN A 93 -9.03 12.56 -10.83
N PRO A 94 -9.22 13.27 -11.97
CA PRO A 94 -8.98 14.71 -12.05
C PRO A 94 -9.98 15.56 -11.26
N TYR A 95 -11.10 14.98 -10.82
CA TYR A 95 -12.14 15.67 -10.04
C TYR A 95 -12.13 15.29 -8.56
N ALA A 96 -11.34 14.29 -8.16
CA ALA A 96 -11.08 14.07 -6.75
C ALA A 96 -10.24 15.27 -6.26
N PRO A 97 -10.62 15.98 -5.18
CA PRO A 97 -9.63 16.80 -4.50
C PRO A 97 -8.48 15.85 -4.17
N LEU A 98 -7.27 16.20 -4.60
CA LEU A 98 -6.07 15.38 -4.52
C LEU A 98 -6.06 14.56 -3.21
N GLY A 99 -6.40 13.27 -3.29
CA GLY A 99 -6.49 12.42 -2.11
C GLY A 99 -7.81 11.69 -1.79
N GLU A 100 -8.80 11.61 -2.66
CA GLU A 100 -9.99 10.77 -2.37
C GLU A 100 -10.54 10.09 -3.63
N THR A 101 -10.21 8.81 -3.81
CA THR A 101 -10.98 7.92 -4.68
C THR A 101 -11.79 7.00 -3.77
N SER A 102 -13.05 7.37 -3.55
CA SER A 102 -14.05 6.58 -2.81
C SER A 102 -14.55 5.38 -3.61
#